data_AF-A0A179DLE7-F1
#
_entry.id   AF-A0A179DLE7-F1
#
_cell.length_a   1.000
_cell.length_b   1.000
_cell.length_c   1.000
_cell.angle_alpha   90.00
_cell.angle_beta   90.00
_cell.angle_gamma   90.00
#
_symmetry.space_group_name_H-M   'P 1'
#
loop_
_entity.id
_entity.type
_entity.pdbx_description
1 polymer ?
#
loop_
_entity_poly.entity_id
_entity_poly.type
_entity_poly.pdbx_seq_one_letter_code
_entity_poly.pdbx_strand_id
1 'polypeptide(L)'
;MKNYLKILKISIFSIFLFITINQKVQAQVFPIIMADSVNKFGPPQQCEVFGQLLQVRTKLLKHFGTTCMYEVEITNKSQKDINTRVGFTSLNGGKNEVFAVNSAMVRLKPNYYAVYKLEKRECLKKGKKNPIESCMTCNPTLGFL
;
A
#
# COMPACT_ATOMS: atom_id res chain seq x y z
N MET A 1 -16.08 -56.26 -31.51
CA MET A 1 -16.28 -54.80 -31.38
C MET A 1 -16.80 -54.37 -29.99
N LYS A 2 -16.20 -54.85 -28.88
CA LYS A 2 -16.69 -54.55 -27.52
C LYS A 2 -15.62 -54.23 -26.47
N ASN A 3 -14.33 -54.17 -26.83
CA ASN A 3 -13.24 -54.05 -25.85
C ASN A 3 -12.42 -52.75 -25.90
N TYR A 4 -12.70 -51.82 -26.81
CA TYR A 4 -11.92 -50.57 -26.92
C TYR A 4 -12.49 -49.39 -26.11
N LEU A 5 -13.70 -49.52 -25.55
CA LEU A 5 -14.39 -48.40 -24.89
C LEU A 5 -14.05 -48.22 -23.40
N LYS A 6 -13.33 -49.16 -22.78
CA LYS A 6 -12.96 -49.10 -21.34
C LYS A 6 -11.61 -48.44 -21.06
N ILE A 7 -10.73 -48.32 -22.04
CA ILE A 7 -9.37 -47.77 -21.86
C ILE A 7 -9.38 -46.23 -21.96
N LEU A 8 -10.44 -45.63 -22.52
CA LEU A 8 -10.56 -44.18 -22.69
C LEU A 8 -11.17 -43.44 -21.48
N LYS A 9 -11.31 -44.09 -20.31
CA LYS A 9 -11.89 -43.45 -19.11
C LYS A 9 -10.90 -43.19 -17.98
N ILE A 10 -9.62 -43.54 -18.14
CA ILE A 10 -8.63 -43.47 -17.05
C ILE A 10 -7.57 -42.37 -17.28
N SER A 11 -7.50 -41.75 -18.46
CA SER A 11 -6.43 -40.78 -18.78
C SER A 11 -6.82 -39.29 -18.72
N ILE A 12 -8.02 -38.94 -18.23
CA ILE A 12 -8.46 -37.52 -18.12
C ILE A 12 -8.62 -37.12 -16.63
N PHE A 13 -7.84 -37.72 -15.73
CA PHE A 13 -7.90 -37.39 -14.30
C PHE A 13 -6.55 -36.99 -13.67
N SER A 14 -5.49 -36.85 -14.46
CA SER A 14 -4.13 -36.58 -13.94
C SER A 14 -3.43 -35.35 -14.53
N ILE A 15 -4.18 -34.37 -15.06
CA ILE A 15 -3.62 -33.07 -15.45
C ILE A 15 -4.47 -31.94 -14.85
N PHE A 16 -4.68 -31.99 -13.54
CA PHE A 16 -4.78 -30.76 -12.73
C PHE A 16 -3.50 -30.69 -11.92
N LEU A 17 -2.39 -30.58 -12.65
CA LEU A 17 -1.07 -30.31 -12.11
C LEU A 17 -1.18 -28.94 -11.44
N PHE A 18 -1.01 -28.95 -10.11
CA PHE A 18 -0.98 -27.79 -9.25
C PHE A 18 -0.17 -26.65 -9.87
N ILE A 19 -0.87 -25.66 -10.44
CA ILE A 19 -0.29 -24.35 -10.65
C ILE A 19 -0.20 -23.74 -9.26
N THR A 20 0.87 -24.05 -8.53
CA THR A 20 1.32 -23.23 -7.41
C THR A 20 1.77 -21.91 -8.00
N ILE A 21 0.81 -21.02 -8.24
CA ILE A 21 1.09 -19.63 -8.52
C ILE A 21 1.82 -19.14 -7.28
N ASN A 22 3.12 -18.92 -7.39
CA ASN A 22 3.88 -18.16 -6.40
C ASN A 22 3.30 -16.74 -6.42
N GLN A 23 2.20 -16.53 -5.68
CA GLN A 23 1.61 -15.21 -5.46
C GLN A 23 2.60 -14.43 -4.60
N LYS A 24 3.58 -13.80 -5.24
CA LYS A 24 4.33 -12.71 -4.63
C LYS A 24 3.30 -11.61 -4.43
N VAL A 25 2.81 -11.46 -3.19
CA VAL A 25 1.91 -10.36 -2.82
C VAL A 25 2.71 -9.07 -2.97
N GLN A 26 2.57 -8.46 -4.13
CA GLN A 26 3.15 -7.16 -4.41
C GLN A 26 2.37 -6.13 -3.59
N ALA A 27 3.08 -5.20 -2.95
CA ALA A 27 2.45 -4.11 -2.22
C ALA A 27 1.46 -3.36 -3.12
N GLN A 28 0.24 -3.15 -2.64
CA GLN A 28 -0.71 -2.28 -3.34
C GLN A 28 -0.28 -0.84 -3.08
N VAL A 29 0.12 -0.15 -4.14
CA VAL A 29 0.70 1.20 -4.06
C VAL A 29 -0.36 2.26 -4.31
N PHE A 30 -0.32 3.33 -3.52
CA PHE A 30 -1.31 4.40 -3.55
C PHE A 30 -0.64 5.78 -3.42
N PRO A 31 -0.54 6.56 -4.51
CA PRO A 31 0.00 7.91 -4.48
C PRO A 31 -0.83 8.83 -3.61
N ILE A 32 -0.18 9.64 -2.77
CA ILE A 32 -0.89 10.55 -1.87
C ILE A 32 -1.02 11.95 -2.49
N ILE A 33 -2.12 12.63 -2.17
CA ILE A 33 -2.34 14.05 -2.46
C ILE A 33 -2.14 14.80 -1.15
N MET A 34 -1.19 15.73 -1.16
CA MET A 34 -0.90 16.59 -0.03
C MET A 34 -1.76 17.86 -0.03
N ALA A 35 -1.88 18.48 1.14
CA ALA A 35 -2.34 19.86 1.24
C ALA A 35 -1.30 20.85 0.69
N ASP A 36 -1.72 22.10 0.53
CA ASP A 36 -0.88 23.25 0.17
C ASP A 36 0.11 23.69 1.26
N SER A 37 -0.04 23.18 2.48
CA SER A 37 0.69 23.63 3.66
C SER A 37 0.98 22.52 4.66
N VAL A 38 2.04 22.71 5.45
CA VAL A 38 2.38 21.83 6.59
C VAL A 38 1.29 21.91 7.67
N ASN A 39 1.14 20.82 8.42
CA ASN A 39 0.15 20.64 9.49
C ASN A 39 -1.32 20.75 9.05
N LYS A 40 -1.60 20.64 7.74
CA LYS A 40 -2.95 20.57 7.19
C LYS A 40 -3.17 19.22 6.51
N PHE A 41 -4.30 18.58 6.78
CA PHE A 41 -4.70 17.38 6.04
C PHE A 41 -5.09 17.74 4.61
N GLY A 42 -4.59 16.96 3.66
CA GLY A 42 -5.04 16.96 2.28
C GLY A 42 -6.49 16.51 2.13
N PRO A 43 -7.02 16.56 0.89
CA PRO A 43 -8.36 16.06 0.61
C PRO A 43 -8.47 14.56 0.90
N PRO A 44 -9.66 14.06 1.26
CA PRO A 44 -9.91 12.62 1.33
C PRO A 44 -9.72 11.98 -0.04
N GLN A 45 -8.96 10.89 -0.07
CA GLN A 45 -8.79 10.05 -1.25
C GLN A 45 -9.31 8.65 -0.93
N GLN A 46 -9.98 8.02 -1.89
CA GLN A 46 -10.43 6.64 -1.75
C GLN A 46 -9.41 5.69 -2.38
N CYS A 47 -9.13 4.58 -1.72
CA CYS A 47 -8.34 3.50 -2.28
C CYS A 47 -8.98 2.15 -1.96
N GLU A 48 -8.81 1.20 -2.88
CA GLU A 48 -9.19 -0.19 -2.65
C GLU A 48 -7.93 -0.97 -2.28
N VAL A 49 -7.98 -1.64 -1.12
CA VAL A 49 -6.89 -2.45 -0.59
C VAL A 49 -7.43 -3.85 -0.32
N PHE A 50 -6.95 -4.85 -1.05
CA PHE A 50 -7.40 -6.24 -0.95
C PHE A 50 -8.94 -6.41 -1.06
N GLY A 51 -9.58 -5.67 -1.96
CA GLY A 51 -11.04 -5.70 -2.12
C GLY A 51 -11.82 -4.92 -1.05
N GLN A 52 -11.14 -4.16 -0.19
CA GLN A 52 -11.74 -3.35 0.87
C GLN A 52 -11.56 -1.86 0.56
N LEU A 53 -12.66 -1.11 0.63
CA LEU A 53 -12.63 0.34 0.43
C LEU A 53 -12.09 1.06 1.67
N LEU A 54 -11.02 1.82 1.47
CA LEU A 54 -10.42 2.71 2.45
C LEU A 54 -10.56 4.16 2.00
N GLN A 55 -10.63 5.07 2.97
CA GLN A 55 -10.43 6.50 2.75
C GLN A 55 -9.16 6.93 3.48
N VAL A 56 -8.26 7.60 2.76
CA VAL A 56 -6.98 8.06 3.27
C VAL A 56 -6.89 9.58 3.18
N ARG A 57 -6.33 10.20 4.22
CA ARG A 57 -5.91 11.61 4.21
C ARG A 57 -4.50 11.70 4.75
N THR A 58 -3.72 12.63 4.22
CA THR A 58 -2.32 12.81 4.62
C THR A 58 -2.04 14.24 5.03
N LYS A 59 -1.20 14.41 6.05
CA LYS A 59 -0.76 15.68 6.57
C LYS A 59 0.75 15.66 6.72
N LEU A 60 1.46 16.54 6.03
CA LEU A 60 2.89 16.72 6.25
C LEU A 60 3.10 17.46 7.58
N LEU A 61 3.84 16.86 8.51
CA LEU A 61 4.18 17.49 9.80
C LEU A 61 5.42 18.38 9.66
N LYS A 62 6.49 17.80 9.10
CA LYS A 62 7.79 18.46 8.94
C LYS A 62 8.67 17.72 7.95
N HIS A 63 9.69 18.43 7.49
CA HIS A 63 10.79 17.91 6.69
C HIS A 63 12.11 18.13 7.44
N PHE A 64 12.94 17.09 7.54
CA PHE A 64 14.28 17.17 8.14
C PHE A 64 15.28 16.33 7.34
N GLY A 65 16.35 16.97 6.83
CA GLY A 65 17.36 16.30 6.02
C GLY A 65 16.77 15.73 4.73
N THR A 66 16.63 14.41 4.68
CA THR A 66 16.04 13.64 3.56
C THR A 66 14.72 12.96 3.94
N THR A 67 14.20 13.28 5.13
CA THR A 67 13.05 12.60 5.73
C THR A 67 11.87 13.55 5.84
N CYS A 68 10.72 13.09 5.35
CA CYS A 68 9.43 13.74 5.48
C CYS A 68 8.57 12.96 6.48
N MET A 69 8.05 13.65 7.48
CA MET A 69 7.22 13.07 8.54
C MET A 69 5.76 13.40 8.26
N TYR A 70 4.89 12.39 8.29
CA TYR A 70 3.47 12.53 7.97
C TYR A 70 2.59 12.00 9.09
N GLU A 71 1.40 12.56 9.19
CA GLU A 71 0.23 11.88 9.74
C GLU A 71 -0.64 11.37 8.61
N VAL A 72 -1.00 10.09 8.69
CA VAL A 72 -1.85 9.41 7.72
C VAL A 72 -3.09 8.93 8.45
N GLU A 73 -4.22 9.58 8.17
CA GLU A 73 -5.53 9.15 8.63
C GLU A 73 -6.07 8.10 7.66
N ILE A 74 -6.45 6.94 8.19
CA ILE A 74 -7.04 5.85 7.43
C ILE A 74 -8.40 5.54 8.05
N THR A 75 -9.45 5.62 7.24
CA THR A 75 -10.81 5.22 7.61
C THR A 75 -11.20 3.98 6.84
N ASN A 76 -11.66 2.94 7.55
CA ASN A 76 -12.24 1.77 6.92
C ASN A 76 -13.67 2.07 6.47
N LYS A 77 -13.90 2.12 5.15
CA LYS A 77 -15.22 2.36 4.54
C LYS A 77 -15.86 1.06 4.03
N SER A 78 -15.24 -0.09 4.27
CA SER A 78 -15.76 -1.39 3.89
C SER A 78 -16.67 -1.98 4.98
N GLN A 79 -17.26 -3.14 4.68
CA GLN A 79 -18.10 -3.91 5.60
C GLN A 79 -17.33 -4.98 6.40
N LYS A 80 -16.01 -5.08 6.21
CA LYS A 80 -15.16 -6.08 6.89
C LYS A 80 -14.02 -5.40 7.64
N ASP A 81 -13.52 -6.09 8.65
CA ASP A 81 -12.30 -5.66 9.34
C ASP A 81 -11.11 -5.60 8.36
N ILE A 82 -10.28 -4.58 8.51
CA ILE A 82 -8.98 -4.50 7.85
C ILE A 82 -7.89 -4.85 8.84
N ASN A 83 -6.96 -5.70 8.39
CA ASN A 83 -5.71 -6.03 9.06
C ASN A 83 -4.59 -6.06 8.02
N THR A 84 -3.85 -4.97 7.88
CA THR A 84 -2.79 -4.80 6.88
C THR A 84 -1.66 -3.94 7.44
N ARG A 85 -0.47 -4.04 6.85
CA ARG A 85 0.62 -3.12 7.15
C ARG A 85 0.64 -1.99 6.13
N VAL A 86 0.75 -0.76 6.61
CA VAL A 86 0.86 0.44 5.77
C VAL A 86 2.18 1.15 6.04
N GLY A 87 2.83 1.65 4.98
CA GLY A 87 4.00 2.52 5.10
C GLY A 87 4.26 3.24 3.80
N PHE A 88 5.14 4.24 3.82
CA PHE A 88 5.58 4.83 2.55
C PHE A 88 6.52 3.88 1.83
N THR A 89 6.35 3.75 0.52
CA THR A 89 7.23 2.93 -0.29
C THR A 89 8.59 3.61 -0.41
N SER A 90 9.63 2.80 -0.47
CA SER A 90 10.98 3.22 -0.84
C SER A 90 11.39 2.48 -2.11
N LEU A 91 12.22 3.13 -2.92
CA LEU A 91 12.71 2.54 -4.15
C LEU A 91 13.96 1.73 -3.82
N ASN A 92 13.80 0.42 -3.67
CA ASN A 92 14.92 -0.49 -3.46
C ASN A 92 15.10 -1.36 -4.71
N GLY A 93 16.22 -1.23 -5.42
CA GLY A 93 16.50 -2.00 -6.63
C GLY A 93 15.43 -1.86 -7.73
N GLY A 94 14.76 -0.70 -7.82
CA GLY A 94 13.68 -0.43 -8.78
C GLY A 94 12.30 -0.96 -8.37
N LYS A 95 12.13 -1.50 -7.16
CA LYS A 95 10.85 -1.98 -6.63
C LYS A 95 10.36 -1.08 -5.49
N ASN A 96 9.03 -0.91 -5.42
CA ASN A 96 8.36 -0.26 -4.30
C ASN A 96 8.27 -1.24 -3.14
N GLU A 97 9.05 -1.01 -2.09
CA GLU A 97 9.04 -1.82 -0.87
C GLU A 97 8.56 -1.00 0.33
N VAL A 98 7.79 -1.63 1.21
CA VAL A 98 7.42 -1.06 2.52
C VAL A 98 8.32 -1.70 3.57
N PHE A 99 9.22 -0.91 4.16
CA PHE A 99 10.09 -1.39 5.22
C PHE A 99 9.32 -1.52 6.53
N ALA A 100 9.41 -2.70 7.17
CA ALA A 100 8.70 -2.99 8.42
C ALA A 100 8.98 -1.95 9.53
N VAL A 101 10.22 -1.46 9.62
CA VAL A 101 10.65 -0.46 10.61
C VAL A 101 9.98 0.91 10.45
N ASN A 102 9.49 1.25 9.26
CA ASN A 102 8.91 2.56 8.94
C ASN A 102 7.41 2.44 8.55
N SER A 103 6.76 1.40 9.06
CA SER A 103 5.37 1.05 8.74
C SER A 103 4.54 0.85 10.00
N ALA A 104 3.23 0.98 9.88
CA ALA A 104 2.28 0.75 10.95
C ALA A 104 1.36 -0.43 10.62
N MET A 105 0.95 -1.17 11.67
CA MET A 105 -0.11 -2.16 11.56
C MET A 105 -1.47 -1.45 11.65
N VAL A 106 -2.29 -1.58 10.61
CA VAL A 106 -3.64 -1.04 10.53
C VAL A 106 -4.62 -2.14 10.91
N ARG A 107 -5.33 -1.95 12.03
CA ARG A 107 -6.42 -2.83 12.48
C ARG A 107 -7.66 -1.99 12.71
N LEU A 108 -8.59 -2.03 11.76
CA LEU A 108 -9.76 -1.16 11.76
C LEU A 108 -11.04 -1.95 11.48
N LYS A 109 -12.01 -1.81 12.38
CA LYS A 109 -13.40 -2.26 12.16
C LYS A 109 -14.10 -1.40 11.11
N PRO A 110 -15.19 -1.88 10.48
CA PRO A 110 -16.02 -1.10 9.57
C PRO A 110 -16.40 0.27 10.14
N ASN A 111 -16.22 1.33 9.34
CA ASN A 111 -16.51 2.73 9.67
C ASN A 111 -15.63 3.37 10.76
N TYR A 112 -14.59 2.70 11.25
CA TYR A 112 -13.62 3.28 12.18
C TYR A 112 -12.45 3.92 11.44
N TYR A 113 -11.78 4.86 12.10
CA TYR A 113 -10.57 5.48 11.61
C TYR A 113 -9.46 5.50 12.66
N ALA A 114 -8.21 5.58 12.20
CA ALA A 114 -7.05 5.84 13.04
C ALA A 114 -6.03 6.70 12.29
N VAL A 115 -5.18 7.39 13.05
CA VAL A 115 -4.11 8.24 12.53
C VAL A 115 -2.76 7.62 12.88
N TYR A 116 -1.91 7.45 11.87
CA TYR A 116 -0.58 6.87 12.01
C TYR A 116 0.48 7.90 11.68
N LYS A 117 1.54 7.96 12.50
CA LYS A 117 2.74 8.73 12.18
C LYS A 117 3.67 7.87 11.35
N LEU A 118 3.91 8.27 10.11
CA LEU A 118 4.74 7.55 9.14
C LEU A 118 5.81 8.48 8.59
N GLU A 119 6.89 7.90 8.07
CA GLU A 119 7.98 8.65 7.48
C GLU A 119 8.29 8.16 6.07
N LYS A 120 8.57 9.11 5.17
CA LYS A 120 9.19 8.85 3.87
C LYS A 120 10.63 9.33 3.95
N ARG A 121 11.57 8.40 3.81
CA ARG A 121 13.00 8.70 3.67
C ARG A 121 13.37 8.88 2.20
N GLU A 122 14.59 9.33 1.97
CA GLU A 122 15.17 9.48 0.62
C GLU A 122 14.51 10.58 -0.22
N CYS A 123 13.87 11.55 0.43
CA CYS A 123 13.41 12.78 -0.21
C CYS A 123 14.59 13.75 -0.32
N LEU A 124 15.55 13.38 -1.17
CA LEU A 124 16.77 14.16 -1.40
C LEU A 124 16.47 15.37 -2.27
N LYS A 125 16.52 16.58 -1.69
CA LYS A 125 16.76 17.78 -2.49
C LYS A 125 17.48 18.88 -1.72
N LYS A 126 18.63 19.31 -2.24
CA LYS A 126 19.33 20.52 -1.80
C LYS A 126 18.60 21.75 -2.36
N GLY A 127 18.36 22.77 -1.52
CA GLY A 127 17.99 24.12 -1.98
C GLY A 127 16.50 24.50 -2.00
N LYS A 128 15.57 23.63 -1.59
CA LYS A 128 14.15 23.98 -1.43
C LYS A 128 13.84 24.42 0.01
N LYS A 129 13.34 25.65 0.16
CA LYS A 129 12.93 26.21 1.47
C LYS A 129 11.54 25.73 1.92
N ASN A 130 10.65 25.40 0.98
CA ASN A 130 9.29 24.95 1.27
C ASN A 130 9.25 23.43 1.56
N PRO A 131 8.86 22.99 2.77
CA PRO A 131 8.76 21.57 3.12
C PRO A 131 7.83 20.76 2.21
N ILE A 132 6.69 21.32 1.78
CA ILE A 132 5.72 20.64 0.93
C ILE A 132 6.36 20.31 -0.43
N GLU A 133 7.02 21.29 -1.05
CA GLU A 133 7.73 21.09 -2.31
C GLU A 133 8.84 20.06 -2.19
N SER A 134 9.64 20.14 -1.12
CA SER A 134 10.70 19.17 -0.85
C SER A 134 10.14 17.75 -0.76
N CYS A 135 9.06 17.57 -0.02
CA CYS A 135 8.44 16.27 0.20
C CYS A 135 7.67 15.73 -1.02
N MET A 136 7.17 16.58 -1.91
CA MET A 136 6.58 16.10 -3.18
C MET A 136 7.61 15.57 -4.18
N THR A 137 8.88 15.99 -4.09
CA THR A 137 9.89 15.60 -5.10
C THR A 137 10.22 14.11 -5.11
N CYS A 138 9.97 13.40 -4.01
CA CYS A 138 10.14 11.96 -3.90
C CYS A 138 8.87 11.17 -4.23
N ASN A 139 7.84 11.83 -4.77
CA ASN A 139 6.55 11.25 -5.13
C ASN A 139 6.00 10.26 -4.07
N PRO A 140 5.71 10.76 -2.85
CA PRO A 140 5.38 9.91 -1.72
C PRO A 140 4.17 9.03 -2.07
N THR A 141 4.35 7.72 -1.88
CA THR A 141 3.37 6.70 -2.23
C THR A 141 3.23 5.77 -1.04
N LEU A 142 2.00 5.49 -0.62
CA LEU A 142 1.73 4.50 0.42
C LEU A 142 1.74 3.10 -0.20
N GLY A 143 2.25 2.12 0.52
CA GLY A 143 2.14 0.70 0.18
C GLY A 143 1.37 -0.04 1.27
N PHE A 144 0.52 -0.97 0.85
CA PHE A 144 -0.22 -1.89 1.71
C PHE A 144 0.23 -3.33 1.48
N LEU A 145 0.50 -4.05 2.57
CA LEU A 145 0.99 -5.44 2.59
C LEU A 145 0.05 -6.35 3.39
#